data_AF-A0M4D5-F1
#
_entry.id   AF-A0M4D5-F1
#
_cell.length_a   1.000
_cell.length_b   1.000
_cell.length_c   1.000
_cell.angle_alpha   90.00
_cell.angle_beta   90.00
_cell.angle_gamma   90.00
#
_symmetry.space_group_name_H-M   'P 1'
#
loop_
_entity.id
_entity.type
_entity.pdbx_description
1 polymer ?
#
loop_
_entity_poly.entity_id
_entity_poly.type
_entity_poly.pdbx_seq_one_letter_code
_entity_poly.pdbx_strand_id
1 'polypeptide(L)'
;MAVKNAEEYISCHSYWEEELRQLHELILTTDLKSEIKWGAPVYTLEGKNVVGLGAFKNHFGIWFFNGALLKENTSLLVNAQEGKTKALRQIRFEKGDQLKNSSLLPYIEEAIQNQRAGLEIKPVTQKKLMVPPELSTALKTDTEL
;
A
#
# COMPACT_ATOMS: atom_id res chain seq x y z
N MET A 1 5.20 -14.70 -13.46
CA MET A 1 3.87 -15.34 -13.34
C MET A 1 2.93 -14.35 -12.67
N ALA A 2 1.67 -14.28 -13.08
CA ALA A 2 0.68 -13.47 -12.37
C ALA A 2 0.28 -14.20 -11.09
N VAL A 3 0.50 -13.58 -9.93
CA VAL A 3 0.12 -14.15 -8.63
C VAL A 3 -1.40 -14.13 -8.46
N LYS A 4 -1.99 -15.23 -7.99
CA LYS A 4 -3.45 -15.38 -7.85
C LYS A 4 -3.97 -15.03 -6.47
N ASN A 5 -3.16 -15.23 -5.42
CA ASN A 5 -3.53 -14.99 -4.03
C ASN A 5 -2.28 -14.64 -3.19
N ALA A 6 -2.50 -14.30 -1.92
CA ALA A 6 -1.44 -13.88 -1.01
C ALA A 6 -0.40 -14.98 -0.77
N GLU A 7 -0.80 -16.25 -0.66
CA GLU A 7 0.12 -17.36 -0.47
C GLU A 7 1.05 -17.56 -1.67
N GLU A 8 0.52 -17.51 -2.89
CA GLU A 8 1.34 -17.63 -4.10
C GLU A 8 2.32 -16.46 -4.24
N TYR A 9 1.93 -15.26 -3.80
CA TYR A 9 2.84 -14.12 -3.70
C TYR A 9 3.95 -14.36 -2.68
N ILE A 10 3.63 -14.90 -1.51
CA ILE A 10 4.59 -15.20 -0.44
C ILE A 10 5.61 -16.23 -0.93
N SER A 11 5.17 -17.34 -1.54
CA SER A 11 6.07 -18.36 -2.10
C SER A 11 6.93 -17.86 -3.27
N CYS A 12 6.45 -16.88 -4.03
CA CYS A 12 7.27 -16.22 -5.07
C CYS A 12 8.40 -15.36 -4.48
N HIS A 13 8.31 -14.97 -3.20
CA HIS A 13 9.29 -14.14 -2.50
C HIS A 13 9.99 -14.95 -1.40
N SER A 14 10.63 -16.06 -1.80
CA SER A 14 11.28 -17.02 -0.91
C SER A 14 12.26 -16.42 0.10
N TYR A 15 12.89 -15.29 -0.23
CA TYR A 15 13.81 -14.59 0.68
C TYR A 15 13.13 -13.97 1.91
N TRP A 16 11.83 -13.63 1.81
CA TRP A 16 11.03 -13.03 2.87
C TRP A 16 9.81 -13.91 3.22
N GLU A 17 9.86 -15.20 2.90
CA GLU A 17 8.69 -16.06 2.92
C GLU A 17 8.08 -16.15 4.32
N GLU A 18 8.91 -16.41 5.33
CA GLU A 18 8.47 -16.53 6.72
C GLU A 18 7.91 -15.22 7.25
N GLU A 19 8.59 -14.11 7.01
CA GLU A 19 8.19 -12.80 7.49
C GLU A 19 6.90 -12.30 6.82
N LEU A 20 6.77 -12.51 5.50
CA LEU A 20 5.54 -12.18 4.78
C LEU A 20 4.38 -13.08 5.21
N ARG A 21 4.63 -14.36 5.50
CA ARG A 21 3.63 -15.28 6.04
C ARG A 21 3.13 -14.82 7.41
N GLN A 22 4.03 -14.43 8.32
CA GLN A 22 3.66 -13.88 9.62
C GLN A 22 2.80 -12.62 9.50
N LEU A 23 3.16 -11.71 8.60
CA LEU A 23 2.34 -10.52 8.32
C LEU A 23 0.98 -10.89 7.73
N HIS A 24 0.94 -11.85 6.80
CA HIS A 24 -0.31 -12.31 6.20
C HIS A 24 -1.25 -12.92 7.24
N GLU A 25 -0.76 -13.83 8.07
CA GLU A 25 -1.52 -14.46 9.15
C GLU A 25 -2.00 -13.42 10.16
N LEU A 26 -1.16 -12.46 10.55
CA LEU A 26 -1.54 -11.36 11.44
C LEU A 26 -2.73 -10.58 10.86
N ILE A 27 -2.69 -10.21 9.58
CA ILE A 27 -3.77 -9.44 8.94
C ILE A 27 -5.04 -10.29 8.82
N LEU A 28 -4.92 -11.61 8.58
CA LEU A 28 -6.05 -12.53 8.52
C LEU A 28 -6.76 -12.73 9.87
N THR A 29 -6.14 -12.38 10.99
CA THR A 29 -6.85 -12.34 12.29
C THR A 29 -7.87 -11.21 12.40
N THR A 30 -7.88 -10.27 11.43
CA THR A 30 -8.77 -9.12 11.41
C THR A 30 -9.92 -9.31 10.41
N ASP A 31 -10.82 -8.32 10.34
CA ASP A 31 -12.00 -8.32 9.46
C ASP A 31 -11.67 -8.03 7.98
N LEU A 32 -10.38 -8.00 7.62
CA LEU A 32 -9.91 -7.64 6.28
C LEU A 32 -9.90 -8.83 5.33
N LYS A 33 -10.23 -8.58 4.06
CA LYS A 33 -10.20 -9.58 2.99
C LYS A 33 -8.99 -9.38 2.11
N SER A 34 -8.23 -10.44 1.84
CA SER A 34 -7.09 -10.38 0.92
C SER A 34 -7.54 -10.44 -0.55
N GLU A 35 -7.04 -9.53 -1.36
CA GLU A 35 -7.21 -9.48 -2.81
C GLU A 35 -5.86 -9.20 -3.48
N ILE A 36 -5.64 -9.68 -4.71
CA ILE A 36 -4.45 -9.28 -5.48
C ILE A 36 -4.75 -8.02 -6.27
N LYS A 37 -4.01 -6.94 -6.00
CA LYS A 37 -4.06 -5.70 -6.77
C LYS A 37 -2.64 -5.26 -7.12
N TRP A 38 -2.43 -4.84 -8.37
CA TRP A 38 -1.12 -4.42 -8.89
C TRP A 38 0.01 -5.45 -8.68
N GLY A 39 -0.34 -6.74 -8.69
CA GLY A 39 0.62 -7.84 -8.50
C GLY A 39 1.07 -8.08 -7.06
N ALA A 40 0.42 -7.46 -6.07
CA ALA A 40 0.70 -7.66 -4.66
C ALA A 40 -0.58 -7.89 -3.83
N PRO A 41 -0.48 -8.53 -2.65
CA PRO A 41 -1.61 -8.71 -1.74
C PRO A 41 -2.04 -7.38 -1.14
N VAL A 42 -3.31 -7.03 -1.33
CA VAL A 42 -3.97 -5.87 -0.75
C VAL A 42 -5.15 -6.34 0.06
N TYR A 43 -5.28 -5.83 1.27
CA TYR A 43 -6.30 -6.19 2.21
C TYR A 43 -7.34 -5.08 2.29
N THR A 44 -8.58 -5.46 2.03
CA THR A 44 -9.68 -4.54 1.87
C THR A 44 -10.72 -4.72 2.96
N LEU A 45 -11.33 -3.60 3.33
CA LEU A 45 -12.53 -3.57 4.15
C LEU A 45 -13.66 -3.06 3.27
N GLU A 46 -14.69 -3.87 3.07
CA GLU A 46 -15.84 -3.55 2.21
C GLU A 46 -15.43 -3.08 0.80
N GLY A 47 -14.38 -3.69 0.24
CA GLY A 47 -13.84 -3.39 -1.10
C GLY A 47 -12.91 -2.17 -1.16
N LYS A 48 -12.76 -1.40 -0.07
CA LYS A 48 -11.82 -0.28 0.01
C LYS A 48 -10.46 -0.74 0.55
N ASN A 49 -9.36 -0.23 -0.02
CA ASN A 49 -8.00 -0.63 0.34
C ASN A 49 -7.58 -0.07 1.71
N VAL A 50 -7.15 -0.94 2.62
CA VAL A 50 -6.72 -0.56 3.98
C VAL A 50 -5.23 -0.76 4.14
N VAL A 51 -4.76 -1.99 3.95
CA VAL A 51 -3.33 -2.34 4.00
C VAL A 51 -2.89 -3.15 2.79
N GLY A 52 -1.59 -3.19 2.50
CA GLY A 52 -1.02 -4.03 1.45
C GLY A 52 0.35 -4.56 1.85
N LEU A 53 0.75 -5.70 1.29
CA LEU A 53 2.09 -6.25 1.48
C LEU A 53 3.00 -5.88 0.33
N GLY A 54 4.25 -5.57 0.66
CA GLY A 54 5.30 -5.30 -0.31
C GLY A 54 6.58 -6.03 0.04
N ALA A 55 7.10 -6.80 -0.91
CA ALA A 55 8.41 -7.42 -0.85
C ALA A 55 9.36 -6.70 -1.82
N PHE A 56 10.50 -6.23 -1.30
CA PHE A 56 11.55 -5.57 -2.07
C PHE A 56 12.87 -6.32 -1.94
N LYS A 57 13.87 -5.93 -2.73
CA LYS A 57 15.19 -6.59 -2.72
C LYS A 57 15.88 -6.59 -1.35
N ASN A 58 15.77 -5.49 -0.61
CA ASN A 58 16.51 -5.29 0.65
C ASN A 58 15.60 -5.17 1.89
N HIS A 59 14.29 -5.06 1.70
CA HIS A 59 13.33 -4.93 2.78
C HIS A 59 11.99 -5.52 2.36
N PHE A 60 11.15 -5.80 3.34
CA PHE A 60 9.73 -6.06 3.13
C PHE A 60 8.94 -5.06 3.96
N GLY A 61 7.62 -5.02 3.79
CA GLY A 61 6.82 -4.08 4.55
C GLY A 61 5.34 -4.19 4.34
N ILE A 62 4.65 -3.45 5.18
CA ILE A 62 3.22 -3.23 5.11
C ILE A 62 2.94 -1.78 4.70
N TRP A 63 2.06 -1.61 3.73
CA TRP A 63 1.58 -0.33 3.23
C TRP A 63 0.24 -0.02 3.86
N PHE A 64 0.06 1.23 4.29
CA PHE A 64 -1.18 1.77 4.82
C PHE A 64 -1.68 2.85 3.88
N PHE A 65 -2.75 2.56 3.13
CA PHE A 65 -3.25 3.44 2.07
C PHE A 65 -3.65 4.82 2.60
N ASN A 66 -4.26 4.86 3.79
CA ASN A 66 -4.60 6.07 4.54
C ASN A 66 -3.71 6.25 5.78
N GLY A 67 -2.47 5.77 5.74
CA GLY A 67 -1.58 5.75 6.90
C GLY A 67 -1.27 7.12 7.50
N ALA A 68 -1.42 8.21 6.75
CA ALA A 68 -1.27 9.57 7.28
C ALA A 68 -2.37 9.97 8.28
N LEU A 69 -3.49 9.24 8.32
CA LEU A 69 -4.56 9.43 9.31
C LEU A 69 -4.32 8.66 10.60
N LEU A 70 -3.26 7.86 10.66
CA LEU A 70 -2.91 7.15 11.87
C LEU A 70 -2.44 8.16 12.94
N LYS A 71 -3.05 8.11 14.12
CA LYS A 71 -2.74 8.98 15.27
C LYS A 71 -1.37 8.68 15.82
N GLU A 72 -1.01 7.40 15.87
CA GLU A 72 0.32 6.92 16.25
C GLU A 72 1.27 7.11 15.06
N ASN A 73 1.61 8.35 14.68
CA ASN A 73 2.71 8.63 13.75
C ASN A 73 4.05 8.38 14.46
N THR A 74 4.29 7.12 14.83
CA THR A 74 5.56 6.66 15.40
C THR A 74 6.63 6.72 14.31
N SER A 75 7.91 6.83 14.70
CA SER A 75 9.09 6.82 13.80
C SER A 75 9.16 5.61 12.84
N LEU A 76 8.28 4.63 12.99
CA LEU A 76 8.12 3.45 12.13
C LEU A 76 7.37 3.75 10.82
N LEU A 77 6.48 4.74 10.81
CA LEU A 77 5.68 5.09 9.63
C LEU A 77 6.47 6.04 8.72
N VAL A 78 7.17 5.46 7.75
CA VAL A 78 7.91 6.22 6.75
C VAL A 78 6.96 6.65 5.64
N ASN A 79 7.07 7.90 5.18
CA ASN A 79 6.34 8.34 4.00
C ASN A 79 6.75 7.48 2.81
N ALA A 80 5.77 6.82 2.18
CA ALA A 80 6.07 5.87 1.12
C ALA A 80 6.71 6.55 -0.10
N GLN A 81 6.36 7.81 -0.35
CA GLN A 81 7.02 8.65 -1.33
C GLN A 81 6.89 10.13 -0.95
N GLU A 82 7.98 10.66 -0.39
CA GLU A 82 8.06 12.06 0.01
C GLU A 82 7.74 12.99 -1.18
N GLY A 83 6.84 13.96 -0.95
CA GLY A 83 6.41 14.93 -1.98
C GLY A 83 5.37 14.43 -2.99
N LYS A 84 5.09 13.11 -3.11
CA LYS A 84 4.11 12.59 -4.07
C LYS A 84 2.85 11.99 -3.42
N THR A 85 2.99 11.24 -2.33
CA THR A 85 1.85 10.61 -1.65
C THR A 85 1.51 11.33 -0.35
N LYS A 86 0.34 11.96 -0.29
CA LYS A 86 -0.14 12.63 0.92
C LYS A 86 -0.66 11.63 1.98
N ALA A 87 -1.24 10.52 1.54
CA ALA A 87 -1.93 9.56 2.40
C ALA A 87 -1.12 8.30 2.74
N LEU A 88 -0.39 7.76 1.76
CA LEU A 88 0.29 6.47 1.87
C LEU A 88 1.45 6.54 2.88
N ARG A 89 1.44 5.62 3.84
CA ARG A 89 2.58 5.35 4.73
C ARG A 89 2.97 3.89 4.60
N GLN A 90 4.21 3.58 4.94
CA GLN A 90 4.67 2.21 5.00
C GLN A 90 5.53 1.98 6.24
N ILE A 91 5.42 0.78 6.78
CA ILE A 91 6.37 0.27 7.77
C ILE A 91 7.25 -0.72 7.02
N ARG A 92 8.55 -0.47 7.06
CA ARG A 92 9.57 -1.28 6.40
C ARG A 92 10.35 -2.08 7.43
N PHE A 93 10.68 -3.29 7.07
CA PHE A 93 11.46 -4.22 7.87
C PHE A 93 12.64 -4.71 7.04
N GLU A 94 13.81 -4.76 7.67
CA GLU A 94 15.03 -5.29 7.08
C GLU A 94 15.35 -6.66 7.69
N LYS A 95 16.29 -7.37 7.08
CA LYS A 95 16.69 -8.68 7.56
C LYS A 95 17.31 -8.57 8.95
N GLY A 96 16.73 -9.30 9.91
CA GLY A 96 17.15 -9.28 11.32
C GLY A 96 16.37 -8.30 12.19
N ASP A 97 15.46 -7.51 11.62
CA ASP A 97 14.50 -6.73 12.41
C ASP A 97 13.50 -7.69 13.08
N GLN A 98 13.22 -7.49 14.37
CA GLN A 98 12.24 -8.32 15.05
C GLN A 98 10.84 -7.85 14.69
N LEU A 99 10.11 -8.69 13.95
CA LEU A 99 8.69 -8.49 13.66
C LEU A 99 7.89 -8.58 14.98
N LYS A 100 7.71 -7.44 15.65
CA LYS A 100 6.86 -7.37 16.85
C LYS A 100 5.42 -7.29 16.42
N ASN A 101 4.80 -8.45 16.21
CA ASN A 101 3.37 -8.59 15.87
C ASN A 101 2.46 -7.74 16.78
N SER A 102 2.79 -7.67 18.08
CA SER A 102 2.08 -6.85 19.08
C SER A 102 2.10 -5.35 18.77
N SER A 103 3.14 -4.88 18.09
CA SER A 103 3.25 -3.47 17.71
C SER A 103 2.53 -3.18 16.41
N LEU A 104 2.36 -4.15 15.50
CA LEU A 104 1.71 -3.95 14.19
C LEU A 104 0.18 -3.98 14.25
N LEU A 105 -0.38 -4.88 15.06
CA LEU A 105 -1.82 -5.05 15.21
C LEU A 105 -2.58 -3.74 15.52
N PRO A 106 -2.16 -2.87 16.47
CA PRO A 106 -2.86 -1.62 16.72
C PRO A 106 -2.88 -0.67 15.51
N TYR A 107 -1.84 -0.65 14.66
CA TYR A 107 -1.87 0.15 13.42
C TYR A 107 -2.88 -0.39 12.41
N ILE A 108 -3.00 -1.71 12.30
CA ILE A 108 -3.96 -2.36 11.39
C ILE A 108 -5.38 -2.10 11.89
N GLU A 109 -5.63 -2.27 13.19
CA GLU A 109 -6.93 -1.98 13.80
C GLU A 109 -7.31 -0.51 13.65
N GLU A 110 -6.38 0.42 13.90
CA GLU A 110 -6.65 1.84 13.71
C GLU A 110 -6.91 2.19 12.24
N ALA A 111 -6.19 1.58 11.30
CA ALA A 111 -6.46 1.72 9.88
C ALA A 111 -7.86 1.21 9.50
N ILE A 112 -8.30 0.09 10.09
CA ILE A 112 -9.66 -0.44 9.94
C ILE A 112 -10.68 0.54 10.53
N GLN A 113 -10.45 1.07 11.73
CA GLN A 113 -11.35 2.02 12.38
C GLN A 113 -11.48 3.32 11.57
N ASN A 114 -10.36 3.87 11.09
CA ASN A 114 -10.36 5.03 10.21
C ASN A 114 -11.15 4.76 8.94
N GLN A 115 -10.99 3.55 8.37
CA GLN A 115 -11.75 3.13 7.20
C GLN A 115 -13.24 3.03 7.47
N ARG A 116 -13.65 2.43 8.61
CA ARG A 116 -15.04 2.34 9.06
C ARG A 116 -15.65 3.71 9.34
N ALA A 117 -14.85 4.64 9.86
CA ALA A 117 -15.24 6.03 10.09
C ALA A 117 -15.34 6.85 8.78
N GLY A 118 -14.99 6.26 7.63
CA GLY A 118 -15.00 6.96 6.34
C GLY A 118 -13.92 8.05 6.23
N LEU A 119 -12.88 7.98 7.06
CA LEU A 119 -11.75 8.89 7.02
C LEU A 119 -10.85 8.48 5.86
N GLU A 120 -10.99 9.19 4.74
CA GLU A 120 -10.17 8.99 3.53
C GLU A 120 -9.51 10.31 3.11
N ILE A 121 -8.21 10.27 2.83
CA ILE A 121 -7.51 11.43 2.26
C ILE A 121 -7.73 11.40 0.76
N LYS A 122 -8.63 12.25 0.27
CA LYS A 122 -8.88 12.37 -1.17
C LYS A 122 -7.63 12.91 -1.87
N PRO A 123 -7.24 12.32 -3.02
CA PRO A 123 -6.17 12.86 -3.83
C PRO A 123 -6.54 14.27 -4.28
N VAL A 124 -5.67 15.23 -4.00
CA VAL A 124 -5.87 16.62 -4.45
C VAL A 124 -5.44 16.68 -5.92
N THR A 125 -6.39 16.84 -6.83
CA THR A 125 -6.09 17.10 -8.25
C THR A 125 -5.43 18.47 -8.37
N GLN A 126 -4.09 18.55 -8.37
CA GLN A 126 -3.37 19.79 -8.64
C GLN A 126 -2.47 19.66 -9.87
N LYS A 127 -3.01 20.06 -11.01
CA LYS A 127 -2.55 21.18 -11.84
C LYS A 127 -3.43 21.24 -13.09
N LYS A 128 -3.84 22.44 -13.48
CA LYS A 128 -4.34 22.71 -14.82
C LYS A 128 -3.20 22.31 -15.76
N LEU A 129 -3.37 21.21 -16.50
CA LEU A 129 -2.35 20.71 -17.41
C LEU A 129 -2.04 21.81 -18.42
N MET A 130 -0.83 22.39 -18.37
CA MET A 130 -0.35 23.26 -19.42
C MET A 130 0.13 22.35 -20.54
N VAL A 131 -0.74 22.12 -21.52
CA VAL A 131 -0.39 21.35 -22.71
C VAL A 131 0.62 22.18 -23.51
N PRO A 132 1.83 21.66 -23.80
CA PRO A 132 2.78 22.38 -24.63
C PRO A 132 2.22 22.60 -26.05
N PRO A 133 2.57 23.72 -26.69
CA PRO A 133 2.04 24.07 -28.01
C PRO A 133 2.41 23.04 -29.09
N GLU A 134 3.57 22.39 -28.96
CA GLU A 134 4.04 21.31 -29.84
C GLU A 134 3.09 20.10 -29.82
N LEU A 135 2.68 19.66 -28.63
CA LEU A 135 1.74 18.55 -28.45
C LEU A 135 0.34 18.91 -28.97
N SER A 136 -0.09 20.16 -28.74
CA SER A 136 -1.38 20.66 -29.27
C SER A 136 -1.40 20.73 -30.79
N THR A 137 -0.25 20.98 -31.42
CA THR A 137 -0.12 21.07 -32.88
C THR A 137 -0.09 19.68 -33.50
N ALA A 138 0.67 18.74 -32.92
CA ALA A 138 0.70 17.35 -33.35
C ALA A 138 -0.70 16.70 -33.27
N LEU A 139 -1.41 16.86 -32.15
CA LEU A 139 -2.77 16.32 -31.96
C LEU A 139 -3.83 16.89 -32.92
N LYS A 140 -3.61 18.08 -33.47
CA LYS A 140 -4.52 18.70 -34.46
C LYS A 140 -4.19 18.36 -35.91
N THR A 141 -2.95 17.94 -36.17
CA THR A 141 -2.45 17.69 -37.52
C THR A 141 -2.62 16.21 -37.89
N ASP A 142 -2.73 15.33 -36.90
CA ASP A 142 -3.05 13.92 -37.11
C ASP A 142 -4.57 13.76 -37.32
N THR A 143 -4.97 13.33 -38.52
CA THR A 143 -6.40 13.19 -38.91
C THR A 143 -6.93 11.77 -38.65
N GLU A 144 -6.11 10.86 -38.11
CA GLU A 144 -6.45 9.45 -37.84
C GLU A 144 -6.55 9.12 -36.33
N LEU A 145 -6.66 10.15 -35.48
CA LEU A 145 -6.92 10.03 -34.03
C LEU A 145 -8.41 10.06 -33.69
#